data_AF-A0A9Q9E2N9-F1
#
_entry.id   AF-A0A9Q9E2N9-F1
#
_cell.length_a   1.000
_cell.length_b   1.000
_cell.length_c   1.000
_cell.angle_alpha   90.00
_cell.angle_beta   90.00
_cell.angle_gamma   90.00
#
_symmetry.space_group_name_H-M   'P 1'
#
loop_
_entity.id
_entity.type
_entity.pdbx_description
1 polymer ?
#
loop_
_entity_poly.entity_id
_entity_poly.type
_entity_poly.pdbx_seq_one_letter_code
_entity_poly.pdbx_strand_id
1 'polypeptide(L)'
;MECPHCHFKNQPGNKFCIKCGTKLPIKKDPVSETESFIGFFKQALLHPLAMKLPTQPKFGYVSLLIYLMMAWLTVASFGKKITDVFANIKTAFGTTATTSPLIGQFIIGISIFVLVILIFDWFLGWAVINVMMNHRVKLGAYTIQYARFLNVGSCLFLLSIILTFICPLNVMYIGLAAFSIACVVSTFALADVILTAENQGSLDSFYILILVYVLVLIIGSFTIQAVVGHVISSITNLAQFIQG
;
A
#
# COMPACT_ATOMS: atom_id res chain seq x y z
N MET A 1 -18.39 -33.20 -15.99
CA MET A 1 -17.66 -33.36 -17.26
C MET A 1 -17.97 -34.72 -17.86
N GLU A 2 -18.30 -34.80 -19.14
CA GLU A 2 -18.66 -36.06 -19.79
C GLU A 2 -17.43 -36.79 -20.33
N CYS A 3 -17.37 -38.11 -20.15
CA CYS A 3 -16.27 -38.92 -20.68
C CYS A 3 -16.43 -39.11 -22.20
N PRO A 4 -15.41 -38.82 -23.03
CA PRO A 4 -15.52 -38.97 -24.48
C PRO A 4 -15.60 -40.44 -24.93
N HIS A 5 -15.25 -41.40 -24.07
CA HIS A 5 -15.23 -42.82 -24.40
C HIS A 5 -16.49 -43.58 -23.97
N CYS A 6 -17.02 -43.30 -22.78
CA CYS A 6 -18.17 -44.02 -22.23
C CYS A 6 -19.38 -43.12 -21.92
N HIS A 7 -19.30 -41.84 -22.26
CA HIS A 7 -20.36 -40.84 -22.05
C HIS A 7 -20.82 -40.67 -20.59
N PHE A 8 -20.07 -41.21 -19.63
CA PHE A 8 -20.39 -41.10 -18.23
C PHE A 8 -20.16 -39.67 -17.71
N LYS A 9 -21.11 -39.12 -16.96
CA LYS A 9 -21.00 -37.80 -16.31
C LYS A 9 -20.13 -37.92 -15.05
N ASN A 10 -18.87 -37.49 -15.16
CA ASN A 10 -17.93 -37.44 -14.04
C ASN A 10 -18.02 -36.10 -13.30
N GLN A 11 -17.69 -36.10 -12.02
CA GLN A 11 -17.54 -34.87 -11.23
C GLN A 11 -16.35 -34.02 -11.75
N PRO A 12 -16.40 -32.69 -11.60
CA PRO A 12 -15.28 -31.80 -11.93
C PRO A 12 -14.02 -32.17 -11.12
N GLY A 13 -12.83 -32.10 -11.73
CA GLY A 13 -11.54 -32.39 -11.07
C GLY A 13 -11.02 -33.82 -11.19
N ASN A 14 -11.83 -34.77 -11.65
CA ASN A 14 -11.38 -36.15 -11.90
C ASN A 14 -10.42 -36.22 -13.09
N LYS A 15 -9.20 -36.77 -12.89
CA LYS A 15 -8.21 -36.98 -13.96
C LYS A 15 -8.59 -38.13 -14.90
N PHE A 16 -9.35 -39.09 -14.39
CA PHE A 16 -9.80 -40.28 -15.10
C PHE A 16 -11.29 -40.50 -14.88
N CYS A 17 -11.95 -41.13 -15.84
CA CYS A 17 -13.33 -41.51 -15.69
C CYS A 17 -13.47 -42.60 -14.63
N ILE A 18 -14.34 -42.40 -13.63
CA ILE A 18 -14.55 -43.36 -12.55
C ILE A 18 -15.16 -44.68 -13.01
N LYS A 19 -15.79 -44.69 -14.20
CA LYS A 19 -16.46 -45.88 -14.75
C LYS A 19 -15.55 -46.71 -15.66
N CYS A 20 -14.73 -46.08 -16.49
CA CYS A 20 -13.98 -46.79 -17.54
C CYS A 20 -12.47 -46.53 -17.51
N GLY A 21 -11.96 -45.73 -16.57
CA GLY A 21 -10.54 -45.41 -16.46
C GLY A 21 -9.98 -44.51 -17.57
N THR A 22 -10.79 -44.13 -18.58
CA THR A 22 -10.36 -43.24 -19.66
C THR A 22 -9.91 -41.91 -19.09
N LYS A 23 -8.73 -41.44 -19.49
CA LYS A 23 -8.21 -40.13 -19.12
C LYS A 23 -9.16 -39.05 -19.62
N LEU A 24 -9.69 -38.26 -18.69
CA LEU A 24 -10.56 -37.15 -19.07
C LEU A 24 -9.66 -36.02 -19.59
N PRO A 25 -10.05 -35.32 -20.67
CA PRO A 25 -9.36 -34.09 -21.03
C PRO A 25 -9.54 -33.17 -19.83
N ILE A 26 -8.48 -32.92 -19.09
CA ILE A 26 -8.53 -31.96 -18.00
C ILE A 26 -8.89 -30.66 -18.70
N LYS A 27 -10.13 -30.18 -18.52
CA LYS A 27 -10.38 -28.76 -18.76
C LYS A 27 -9.37 -28.13 -17.82
N LYS A 28 -8.26 -27.61 -18.37
CA LYS A 28 -7.38 -26.74 -17.59
C LYS A 28 -8.36 -25.66 -17.17
N ASP A 29 -8.83 -25.75 -15.92
CA ASP A 29 -9.31 -24.56 -15.25
C ASP A 29 -8.20 -23.55 -15.53
N PRO A 30 -8.53 -22.42 -16.19
CA PRO A 30 -7.54 -21.50 -16.73
C PRO A 30 -6.51 -21.32 -15.63
N VAL A 31 -5.29 -21.80 -15.91
CA VAL A 31 -4.17 -21.98 -14.95
C VAL A 31 -4.41 -21.09 -13.76
N SER A 32 -4.85 -21.69 -12.64
CA SER A 32 -5.23 -21.02 -11.38
C SER A 32 -4.70 -19.58 -11.38
N GLU A 33 -5.49 -18.59 -11.81
CA GLU A 33 -4.97 -17.24 -12.13
C GLU A 33 -4.16 -16.68 -10.93
N THR A 34 -4.55 -17.10 -9.72
CA THR A 34 -3.92 -16.88 -8.41
C THR A 34 -2.53 -17.49 -8.21
N GLU A 35 -2.05 -18.42 -9.04
CA GLU A 35 -0.67 -18.91 -9.02
C GLU A 35 0.31 -17.92 -9.66
N SER A 36 -0.17 -16.98 -10.46
CA SER A 36 0.63 -15.87 -10.98
C SER A 36 0.45 -14.61 -10.13
N PHE A 37 1.51 -13.83 -9.95
CA PHE A 37 1.40 -12.54 -9.26
C PHE A 37 0.42 -11.59 -9.95
N ILE A 38 0.40 -11.58 -11.30
CA ILE A 38 -0.51 -10.71 -12.07
C ILE A 38 -1.97 -11.10 -11.84
N GLY A 39 -2.31 -12.38 -11.81
CA GLY A 39 -3.66 -12.81 -11.53
C GLY A 39 -4.07 -12.56 -10.06
N PHE A 40 -3.15 -12.74 -9.11
CA PHE A 40 -3.35 -12.27 -7.73
C PHE A 40 -3.64 -10.77 -7.66
N PHE A 41 -2.83 -9.94 -8.34
CA PHE A 41 -2.98 -8.50 -8.39
C PHE A 41 -4.33 -8.08 -9.00
N LYS A 42 -4.69 -8.67 -10.15
CA LYS A 42 -5.97 -8.42 -10.84
C LYS A 42 -7.18 -8.81 -9.98
N GLN A 43 -7.14 -9.97 -9.33
CA GLN A 43 -8.24 -10.41 -8.46
C GLN A 43 -8.36 -9.54 -7.21
N ALA A 44 -7.24 -9.10 -6.63
CA ALA A 44 -7.24 -8.17 -5.51
C ALA A 44 -7.90 -6.82 -5.87
N LEU A 45 -7.73 -6.35 -7.11
CA LEU A 45 -8.38 -5.13 -7.58
C LEU A 45 -9.90 -5.29 -7.76
N LEU A 46 -10.35 -6.43 -8.28
CA LEU A 46 -11.75 -6.66 -8.60
C LEU A 46 -12.57 -7.08 -7.37
N HIS A 47 -12.00 -7.95 -6.53
CA HIS A 47 -12.70 -8.61 -5.43
C HIS A 47 -11.81 -8.75 -4.18
N PRO A 48 -11.35 -7.64 -3.57
CA PRO A 48 -10.38 -7.67 -2.47
C PRO A 48 -10.87 -8.48 -1.25
N LEU A 49 -12.17 -8.48 -0.97
CA LEU A 49 -12.76 -9.18 0.17
C LEU A 49 -13.10 -10.65 -0.12
N ALA A 50 -13.47 -10.98 -1.36
CA ALA A 50 -13.99 -12.31 -1.73
C ALA A 50 -12.96 -13.22 -2.41
N MET A 51 -11.74 -12.74 -2.65
CA MET A 51 -10.71 -13.53 -3.33
C MET A 51 -10.15 -14.65 -2.45
N LYS A 52 -9.72 -15.73 -3.10
CA LYS A 52 -8.91 -16.76 -2.44
C LYS A 52 -7.46 -16.29 -2.36
N LEU A 53 -6.87 -16.38 -1.18
CA LEU A 53 -5.49 -15.98 -0.97
C LEU A 53 -4.54 -16.98 -1.63
N PRO A 54 -3.45 -16.51 -2.27
CA PRO A 54 -2.42 -17.40 -2.79
C PRO A 54 -1.70 -18.10 -1.64
N THR A 55 -1.16 -19.29 -1.90
CA THR A 55 -0.37 -20.05 -0.91
C THR A 55 1.07 -19.53 -0.78
N GLN A 56 1.56 -18.76 -1.75
CA GLN A 56 2.96 -18.33 -1.82
C GLN A 56 3.19 -17.00 -1.09
N PRO A 57 3.90 -16.97 0.07
CA PRO A 57 4.12 -15.76 0.89
C PRO A 57 4.80 -14.62 0.15
N LYS A 58 5.57 -14.94 -0.91
CA LYS A 58 6.32 -13.96 -1.71
C LYS A 58 5.42 -12.90 -2.34
N PHE A 59 4.19 -13.25 -2.74
CA PHE A 59 3.29 -12.30 -3.40
C PHE A 59 2.88 -11.15 -2.47
N GLY A 60 2.70 -11.42 -1.17
CA GLY A 60 2.42 -10.38 -0.19
C GLY A 60 3.54 -9.33 -0.11
N TYR A 61 4.79 -9.79 -0.01
CA TYR A 61 5.95 -8.90 0.06
C TYR A 61 6.18 -8.12 -1.24
N VAL A 62 5.93 -8.73 -2.41
CA VAL A 62 6.01 -8.03 -3.69
C VAL A 62 4.98 -6.90 -3.75
N SER A 63 3.73 -7.15 -3.34
CA SER A 63 2.70 -6.11 -3.25
C SER A 63 3.06 -5.00 -2.27
N LEU A 64 3.62 -5.34 -1.10
CA LEU A 64 4.10 -4.35 -0.13
C LEU A 64 5.20 -3.48 -0.72
N LEU A 65 6.18 -4.08 -1.40
CA LEU A 65 7.27 -3.35 -2.04
C LEU A 65 6.76 -2.39 -3.13
N ILE A 66 5.86 -2.87 -3.99
CA ILE A 66 5.22 -2.04 -5.03
C ILE A 66 4.47 -0.87 -4.38
N TYR A 67 3.68 -1.13 -3.34
CA TYR A 67 2.92 -0.11 -2.64
C TYR A 67 3.81 0.98 -2.03
N LEU A 68 4.88 0.59 -1.32
CA LEU A 68 5.85 1.52 -0.73
C LEU A 68 6.60 2.32 -1.81
N MET A 69 7.03 1.67 -2.88
CA MET A 69 7.70 2.33 -4.00
C MET A 69 6.78 3.35 -4.68
N MET A 70 5.50 3.00 -4.89
CA MET A 70 4.51 3.91 -5.46
C MET A 70 4.24 5.09 -4.51
N ALA A 71 4.07 4.86 -3.21
CA ALA A 71 3.88 5.93 -2.22
C ALA A 71 5.04 6.93 -2.26
N TRP A 72 6.28 6.44 -2.28
CA TRP A 72 7.49 7.27 -2.39
C TRP A 72 7.52 8.07 -3.69
N LEU A 73 7.25 7.43 -4.84
CA LEU A 73 7.19 8.10 -6.15
C LEU A 73 6.09 9.16 -6.21
N THR A 74 4.94 8.94 -5.56
CA THR A 74 3.87 9.93 -5.50
C THR A 74 4.34 11.19 -4.77
N VAL A 75 4.94 11.05 -3.59
CA VAL A 75 5.48 12.20 -2.84
C VAL A 75 6.58 12.91 -3.64
N ALA A 76 7.49 12.16 -4.26
CA ALA A 76 8.53 12.73 -5.11
C ALA A 76 7.96 13.50 -6.31
N SER A 77 6.88 12.99 -6.91
CA SER A 77 6.20 13.64 -8.04
C SER A 77 5.55 14.96 -7.63
N PHE A 78 4.85 14.98 -6.48
CA PHE A 78 4.32 16.22 -5.90
C PHE A 78 5.44 17.22 -5.61
N GLY A 79 6.52 16.74 -4.98
CA GLY A 79 7.66 17.56 -4.65
C GLY A 79 8.30 18.22 -5.87
N LYS A 80 8.52 17.45 -6.94
CA LYS A 80 9.04 17.99 -8.21
C LYS A 80 8.11 19.07 -8.76
N LYS A 81 6.81 18.81 -8.82
CA LYS A 81 5.84 19.77 -9.36
C LYS A 81 5.80 21.07 -8.56
N ILE A 82 5.84 20.99 -7.23
CA ILE A 82 5.94 22.15 -6.35
C ILE A 82 7.22 22.93 -6.66
N THR A 83 8.36 22.23 -6.75
CA THR A 83 9.66 22.85 -7.04
C THR A 83 9.66 23.59 -8.39
N ASP A 84 9.07 22.99 -9.43
CA ASP A 84 8.96 23.58 -10.76
C ASP A 84 8.10 24.87 -10.75
N VAL A 85 6.99 24.87 -10.00
CA VAL A 85 6.15 26.06 -9.83
C VAL A 85 6.93 27.19 -9.16
N PHE A 86 7.65 26.89 -8.07
CA PHE A 86 8.47 27.89 -7.38
C PHE A 86 9.60 28.43 -8.27
N ALA A 87 10.21 27.57 -9.10
CA ALA A 87 11.22 28.01 -10.06
C ALA A 87 10.64 29.00 -11.08
N ASN A 88 9.44 28.74 -11.61
CA ASN A 88 8.77 29.63 -12.57
C ASN A 88 8.32 30.97 -11.94
N ILE A 89 7.96 30.98 -10.66
CA ILE A 89 7.64 32.22 -9.95
C ILE A 89 8.91 33.10 -9.84
N LYS A 90 10.06 32.53 -9.52
CA LYS A 90 11.31 33.30 -9.39
C LYS A 90 11.73 33.99 -10.69
N THR A 91 11.63 33.28 -11.82
CA THR A 91 11.97 33.87 -13.12
C THR A 91 11.04 35.04 -13.44
N ALA A 92 9.78 34.99 -13.01
CA ALA A 92 8.84 36.11 -13.14
C ALA A 92 9.17 37.31 -12.24
N PHE A 93 9.82 37.11 -11.09
CA PHE A 93 10.14 38.17 -10.11
C PHE A 93 11.62 38.61 -10.11
N GLY A 94 12.47 38.12 -11.01
CA GLY A 94 13.85 38.60 -11.20
C GLY A 94 14.79 38.37 -10.01
N THR A 95 14.43 37.50 -9.05
CA THR A 95 15.23 37.24 -7.85
C THR A 95 16.12 35.99 -8.03
N THR A 96 17.42 36.14 -7.84
CA THR A 96 18.45 35.08 -7.98
C THR A 96 18.60 34.18 -6.75
N ALA A 97 17.69 34.26 -5.76
CA ALA A 97 17.83 33.57 -4.49
C ALA A 97 17.75 32.02 -4.62
N THR A 98 18.75 31.35 -4.05
CA THR A 98 19.01 29.89 -4.02
C THR A 98 18.02 29.13 -3.12
N THR A 99 16.76 29.12 -3.49
CA THR A 99 15.69 28.43 -2.74
C THR A 99 15.61 26.90 -3.00
N SER A 100 16.52 26.34 -3.80
CA SER A 100 16.50 24.92 -4.22
C SER A 100 16.82 23.88 -3.12
N PRO A 101 17.68 24.12 -2.10
CA PRO A 101 18.03 23.07 -1.16
C PRO A 101 16.93 22.78 -0.13
N LEU A 102 16.23 23.83 0.33
CA LEU A 102 15.22 23.74 1.39
C LEU A 102 13.99 22.94 0.96
N ILE A 103 13.45 23.24 -0.24
CA ILE A 103 12.28 22.53 -0.78
C ILE A 103 12.64 21.06 -1.03
N GLY A 104 13.84 20.79 -1.56
CA GLY A 104 14.34 19.43 -1.76
C GLY A 104 14.43 18.62 -0.45
N GLN A 105 14.98 19.21 0.61
CA GLN A 105 15.06 18.54 1.92
C GLN A 105 13.68 18.28 2.53
N PHE A 106 12.74 19.21 2.36
CA PHE A 106 11.37 19.01 2.83
C PHE A 106 10.68 17.83 2.15
N ILE A 107 10.80 17.73 0.82
CA ILE A 107 10.22 16.63 0.04
C ILE A 107 10.81 15.29 0.49
N ILE A 108 12.13 15.21 0.64
CA ILE A 108 12.81 14.00 1.13
C ILE A 108 12.32 13.65 2.54
N GLY A 109 12.18 14.64 3.43
CA GLY A 109 11.66 14.45 4.78
C GLY A 109 10.25 13.86 4.79
N ILE A 110 9.33 14.41 3.99
CA ILE A 110 7.97 13.87 3.85
C ILE A 110 7.98 12.47 3.24
N SER A 111 8.81 12.22 2.23
CA SER A 111 8.94 10.90 1.61
C SER A 111 9.35 9.83 2.62
N ILE A 112 10.33 10.14 3.47
CA ILE A 112 10.78 9.25 4.55
C ILE A 112 9.66 9.06 5.57
N PHE A 113 9.01 10.14 5.99
CA PHE A 113 7.87 10.10 6.92
C PHE A 113 6.78 9.13 6.46
N VAL A 114 6.32 9.27 5.21
CA VAL A 114 5.27 8.42 4.65
C VAL A 114 5.71 6.95 4.64
N LEU A 115 6.93 6.66 4.20
CA LEU A 115 7.46 5.29 4.17
C LEU A 115 7.54 4.66 5.57
N VAL A 116 8.06 5.41 6.55
CA VAL A 116 8.18 4.95 7.94
C VAL A 116 6.80 4.61 8.50
N ILE A 117 5.79 5.46 8.28
CA ILE A 117 4.44 5.23 8.77
C ILE A 117 3.79 4.02 8.12
N LEU A 118 3.91 3.85 6.80
CA LEU A 118 3.32 2.70 6.10
C LEU A 118 3.99 1.36 6.51
N ILE A 119 5.32 1.36 6.71
CA ILE A 119 6.03 0.17 7.20
C ILE A 119 5.64 -0.12 8.64
N PHE A 120 5.54 0.91 9.47
CA PHE A 120 5.19 0.77 10.88
C PHE A 120 3.75 0.27 11.06
N ASP A 121 2.79 0.80 10.31
CA ASP A 121 1.39 0.36 10.31
C ASP A 121 1.27 -1.15 9.99
N TRP A 122 1.93 -1.58 8.90
CA TRP A 122 2.02 -2.99 8.51
C TRP A 122 2.66 -3.86 9.60
N PHE A 123 3.80 -3.45 10.14
CA PHE A 123 4.52 -4.25 11.13
C PHE A 123 3.76 -4.32 12.47
N LEU A 124 3.16 -3.21 12.90
CA LEU A 124 2.42 -3.13 14.15
C LEU A 124 1.18 -4.04 14.13
N GLY A 125 0.46 -4.09 13.01
CA GLY A 125 -0.67 -5.00 12.85
C GLY A 125 -0.28 -6.46 13.05
N TRP A 126 0.83 -6.89 12.45
CA TRP A 126 1.36 -8.24 12.68
C TRP A 126 1.75 -8.47 14.14
N ALA A 127 2.45 -7.53 14.76
CA ALA A 127 2.92 -7.65 16.14
C ALA A 127 1.74 -7.78 17.12
N VAL A 128 0.71 -6.95 16.94
CA VAL A 128 -0.47 -6.95 17.82
C VAL A 128 -1.29 -8.23 17.70
N ILE A 129 -1.48 -8.78 16.50
CA ILE A 129 -2.18 -10.06 16.33
C ILE A 129 -1.43 -11.19 17.06
N ASN A 130 -0.10 -11.22 16.97
CA ASN A 130 0.67 -12.28 17.63
C ASN A 130 0.77 -12.10 19.14
N VAL A 131 0.90 -10.87 19.63
CA VAL A 131 1.14 -10.58 21.05
C VAL A 131 -0.17 -10.46 21.82
N MET A 132 -1.12 -9.67 21.32
CA MET A 132 -2.34 -9.30 22.06
C MET A 132 -3.48 -10.27 21.80
N MET A 133 -3.65 -10.73 20.55
CA MET A 133 -4.71 -11.69 20.20
C MET A 133 -4.27 -13.15 20.41
N ASN A 134 -2.99 -13.36 20.79
CA ASN A 134 -2.36 -14.67 20.94
C ASN A 134 -2.52 -15.58 19.68
N HIS A 135 -2.70 -14.97 18.51
CA HIS A 135 -2.94 -15.67 17.26
C HIS A 135 -1.62 -15.78 16.49
N ARG A 136 -1.02 -16.97 16.48
CA ARG A 136 0.32 -17.21 15.92
C ARG A 136 0.30 -17.25 14.39
N VAL A 137 0.30 -16.08 13.77
CA VAL A 137 0.37 -15.93 12.31
C VAL A 137 1.78 -15.58 11.87
N LYS A 138 2.33 -16.39 10.96
CA LYS A 138 3.60 -16.08 10.30
C LYS A 138 3.48 -14.77 9.53
N LEU A 139 4.51 -13.92 9.59
CA LEU A 139 4.52 -12.61 8.93
C LEU A 139 4.12 -12.69 7.45
N GLY A 140 4.60 -13.70 6.70
CA GLY A 140 4.23 -13.85 5.29
C GLY A 140 2.74 -14.14 5.04
N ALA A 141 2.07 -14.87 5.94
CA ALA A 141 0.63 -15.12 5.83
C ALA A 141 -0.18 -13.86 6.15
N TYR A 142 0.24 -13.11 7.17
CA TYR A 142 -0.30 -11.78 7.49
C TYR A 142 -0.13 -10.82 6.30
N THR A 143 1.08 -10.73 5.73
CA THR A 143 1.36 -9.84 4.61
C THR A 143 0.54 -10.19 3.36
N ILE A 144 0.25 -11.47 3.11
CA ILE A 144 -0.66 -11.87 2.02
C ILE A 144 -2.08 -11.32 2.23
N GLN A 145 -2.62 -11.46 3.45
CA GLN A 145 -3.95 -10.94 3.77
C GLN A 145 -4.00 -9.43 3.63
N TYR A 146 -2.95 -8.74 4.08
CA TYR A 146 -2.80 -7.30 3.97
C TYR A 146 -2.64 -6.83 2.51
N ALA A 147 -1.90 -7.59 1.70
CA ALA A 147 -1.56 -7.25 0.32
C ALA A 147 -2.74 -7.11 -0.64
N ARG A 148 -3.89 -7.75 -0.36
CA ARG A 148 -5.10 -7.62 -1.20
C ARG A 148 -5.57 -6.16 -1.30
N PHE A 149 -5.44 -5.41 -0.22
CA PHE A 149 -5.77 -3.99 -0.19
C PHE A 149 -4.62 -3.12 -0.71
N LEU A 150 -3.37 -3.52 -0.46
CA LEU A 150 -2.21 -2.77 -0.97
C LEU A 150 -2.17 -2.69 -2.50
N ASN A 151 -2.66 -3.71 -3.20
CA ASN A 151 -2.78 -3.66 -4.65
C ASN A 151 -3.76 -2.56 -5.11
N VAL A 152 -4.90 -2.42 -4.42
CA VAL A 152 -5.87 -1.33 -4.66
C VAL A 152 -5.22 0.03 -4.38
N GLY A 153 -4.54 0.16 -3.24
CA GLY A 153 -3.82 1.39 -2.90
C GLY A 153 -2.70 1.74 -3.89
N SER A 154 -2.01 0.74 -4.45
CA SER A 154 -0.97 0.93 -5.47
C SER A 154 -1.54 1.54 -6.76
N CYS A 155 -2.72 1.09 -7.19
CA CYS A 155 -3.41 1.70 -8.33
C CYS A 155 -3.86 3.14 -8.05
N LEU A 156 -4.25 3.46 -6.82
CA LEU A 156 -4.60 4.82 -6.43
C LEU A 156 -3.38 5.75 -6.37
N PHE A 157 -2.22 5.26 -5.92
CA PHE A 157 -0.96 6.00 -6.02
C PHE A 157 -0.56 6.25 -7.48
N LEU A 158 -0.70 5.24 -8.35
CA LEU A 158 -0.45 5.41 -9.78
C LEU A 158 -1.38 6.48 -10.38
N LEU A 159 -2.67 6.44 -10.06
CA LEU A 159 -3.64 7.46 -10.46
C LEU A 159 -3.23 8.84 -9.94
N SER A 160 -2.81 8.94 -8.68
CA SER A 160 -2.32 10.18 -8.08
C SER A 160 -1.09 10.73 -8.83
N ILE A 161 -0.13 9.88 -9.21
CA ILE A 161 1.04 10.28 -10.02
C ILE A 161 0.58 10.81 -11.38
N ILE A 162 -0.29 10.08 -12.08
CA ILE A 162 -0.82 10.49 -13.39
C ILE A 162 -1.51 11.85 -13.29
N LEU A 163 -2.40 12.03 -12.31
CA LEU A 163 -3.09 13.30 -12.06
C LEU A 163 -2.10 14.41 -11.72
N THR A 164 -1.05 14.11 -10.95
CA THR A 164 0.00 15.08 -10.61
C THR A 164 0.70 15.59 -11.86
N PHE A 165 0.98 14.75 -12.86
CA PHE A 165 1.62 15.21 -14.09
C PHE A 165 0.67 15.90 -15.07
N ILE A 166 -0.56 15.39 -15.23
CA ILE A 166 -1.51 15.89 -16.22
C ILE A 166 -2.23 17.17 -15.76
N CYS A 167 -2.66 17.24 -14.50
CA CYS A 167 -3.55 18.31 -14.05
C CYS A 167 -2.79 19.63 -13.85
N PRO A 168 -3.38 20.79 -14.18
CA PRO A 168 -2.83 22.09 -13.80
C PRO A 168 -2.83 22.26 -12.27
N LEU A 169 -2.05 23.23 -11.77
CA LEU A 169 -1.82 23.41 -10.33
C LEU A 169 -3.12 23.63 -9.52
N ASN A 170 -4.08 24.35 -10.10
CA ASN A 170 -5.39 24.60 -9.51
C ASN A 170 -6.24 23.34 -9.29
N VAL A 171 -5.90 22.22 -9.93
CA VAL A 171 -6.60 20.93 -9.82
C VAL A 171 -5.75 19.85 -9.11
N MET A 172 -4.57 20.23 -8.60
CA MET A 172 -3.64 19.32 -7.93
C MET A 172 -4.25 18.63 -6.69
N TYR A 173 -5.26 19.26 -6.07
CA TYR A 173 -5.98 18.68 -4.93
C TYR A 173 -6.65 17.34 -5.24
N ILE A 174 -7.00 17.06 -6.51
CA ILE A 174 -7.56 15.76 -6.92
C ILE A 174 -6.50 14.67 -6.81
N GLY A 175 -5.27 14.95 -7.26
CA GLY A 175 -4.14 14.04 -7.09
C GLY A 175 -3.85 13.79 -5.62
N LEU A 176 -3.89 14.84 -4.79
CA LEU A 176 -3.67 14.73 -3.35
C LEU A 176 -4.77 13.91 -2.67
N ALA A 177 -6.03 14.07 -3.08
CA ALA A 177 -7.14 13.26 -2.60
C ALA A 177 -6.93 11.78 -2.94
N ALA A 178 -6.51 11.46 -4.16
CA ALA A 178 -6.19 10.08 -4.56
C ALA A 178 -5.04 9.49 -3.72
N PHE A 179 -4.00 10.29 -3.43
CA PHE A 179 -2.91 9.91 -2.52
C PHE A 179 -3.42 9.63 -1.10
N SER A 180 -4.24 10.52 -0.54
CA SER A 180 -4.81 10.35 0.80
C SER A 180 -5.68 9.10 0.89
N ILE A 181 -6.52 8.83 -0.12
CA ILE A 181 -7.33 7.61 -0.18
C ILE A 181 -6.42 6.37 -0.26
N ALA A 182 -5.35 6.41 -1.06
CA ALA A 182 -4.38 5.32 -1.16
C ALA A 182 -3.72 4.99 0.18
N CYS A 183 -3.38 6.01 0.98
CA CYS A 183 -2.87 5.83 2.35
C CYS A 183 -3.93 5.17 3.25
N VAL A 184 -5.18 5.67 3.23
CA VAL A 184 -6.28 5.13 4.04
C VAL A 184 -6.61 3.67 3.70
N VAL A 185 -6.39 3.22 2.45
CA VAL A 185 -6.57 1.81 2.07
C VAL A 185 -5.65 0.86 2.88
N SER A 186 -4.43 1.26 3.22
CA SER A 186 -3.55 0.45 4.09
C SER A 186 -4.14 0.28 5.50
N THR A 187 -4.74 1.35 6.00
CA THR A 187 -5.41 1.40 7.28
C THR A 187 -6.68 0.55 7.31
N PHE A 188 -7.44 0.51 6.21
CA PHE A 188 -8.54 -0.46 6.06
C PHE A 188 -8.05 -1.90 6.02
N ALA A 189 -6.91 -2.15 5.38
CA ALA A 189 -6.29 -3.48 5.36
C ALA A 189 -5.96 -3.95 6.78
N LEU A 190 -5.37 -3.08 7.58
CA LEU A 190 -5.07 -3.33 8.99
C LEU A 190 -6.34 -3.67 9.77
N ALA A 191 -7.38 -2.84 9.63
CA ALA A 191 -8.64 -3.03 10.34
C ALA A 191 -9.31 -4.35 10.00
N ASP A 192 -9.41 -4.67 8.71
CA ASP A 192 -9.99 -5.93 8.24
C ASP A 192 -9.21 -7.15 8.77
N VAL A 193 -7.88 -7.12 8.72
CA VAL A 193 -7.05 -8.24 9.20
C VAL A 193 -7.19 -8.44 10.71
N ILE A 194 -7.24 -7.36 11.50
CA ILE A 194 -7.43 -7.45 12.96
C ILE A 194 -8.85 -7.94 13.31
N LEU A 195 -9.87 -7.42 12.63
CA LEU A 195 -11.26 -7.75 12.92
C LEU A 195 -11.64 -9.17 12.48
N THR A 196 -10.95 -9.73 11.49
CA THR A 196 -11.20 -11.09 10.99
C THR A 196 -10.25 -12.15 11.57
N ALA A 197 -9.20 -11.75 12.28
CA ALA A 197 -8.31 -12.67 12.97
C ALA A 197 -9.02 -13.37 14.14
N GLU A 198 -8.69 -14.65 14.35
CA GLU A 198 -9.16 -15.38 15.51
C GLU A 198 -8.60 -14.73 16.78
N ASN A 199 -9.48 -14.35 17.71
CA ASN A 199 -9.08 -13.73 18.95
C ASN A 199 -9.04 -14.75 20.09
N GLN A 200 -7.84 -15.10 20.55
CA GLN A 200 -7.62 -15.94 21.73
C GLN A 200 -7.09 -15.12 22.92
N GLY A 201 -7.07 -13.79 22.78
CA GLY A 201 -6.63 -12.85 23.81
C GLY A 201 -7.74 -12.49 24.80
N SER A 202 -7.37 -11.72 25.82
CA SER A 202 -8.31 -11.20 26.83
C SER A 202 -9.02 -9.92 26.40
N LEU A 203 -8.50 -9.22 25.39
CA LEU A 203 -9.04 -7.96 24.87
C LEU A 203 -9.80 -8.20 23.58
N ASP A 204 -10.94 -7.52 23.43
CA ASP A 204 -11.76 -7.59 22.23
C ASP A 204 -11.07 -6.94 21.02
N SER A 205 -11.29 -7.48 19.82
CA SER A 205 -10.60 -7.02 18.59
C SER A 205 -10.82 -5.54 18.30
N PHE A 206 -11.96 -4.99 18.73
CA PHE A 206 -12.27 -3.56 18.63
C PHE A 206 -11.32 -2.68 19.44
N TYR A 207 -11.06 -3.02 20.71
CA TYR A 207 -10.15 -2.25 21.56
C TYR A 207 -8.70 -2.36 21.09
N ILE A 208 -8.34 -3.55 20.60
CA ILE A 208 -7.04 -3.81 20.00
C ILE A 208 -6.85 -2.91 18.76
N LEU A 209 -7.87 -2.81 17.91
CA LEU A 209 -7.84 -1.94 16.75
C LEU A 209 -7.64 -0.47 17.15
N ILE A 210 -8.42 0.05 18.11
CA ILE A 210 -8.26 1.42 18.63
C ILE A 210 -6.82 1.65 19.13
N LEU A 211 -6.27 0.71 19.88
CA LEU A 211 -4.90 0.82 20.39
C LEU A 211 -3.89 0.94 19.25
N VAL A 212 -4.01 0.11 18.22
CA VAL A 212 -3.14 0.16 17.04
C VAL A 212 -3.23 1.53 16.37
N TYR A 213 -4.44 2.04 16.13
CA TYR A 213 -4.65 3.37 15.55
C TYR A 213 -3.98 4.47 16.36
N VAL A 214 -4.15 4.46 17.69
CA VAL A 214 -3.54 5.45 18.59
C VAL A 214 -2.01 5.37 18.52
N LEU A 215 -1.43 4.18 18.51
CA LEU A 215 0.02 3.98 18.40
C LEU A 215 0.57 4.48 17.05
N VAL A 216 -0.11 4.20 15.94
CA VAL A 216 0.27 4.73 14.62
C VAL A 216 0.19 6.25 14.60
N LEU A 217 -0.85 6.86 15.19
CA LEU A 217 -1.00 8.31 15.29
C LEU A 217 0.09 8.96 16.16
N ILE A 218 0.46 8.34 17.28
CA ILE A 218 1.56 8.82 18.14
C ILE A 218 2.87 8.84 17.36
N ILE A 219 3.20 7.74 16.67
CA ILE A 219 4.43 7.64 15.87
C ILE A 219 4.38 8.57 14.66
N GLY A 220 3.21 8.74 14.05
CA GLY A 220 2.93 9.78 13.06
C GLY A 220 3.26 11.16 13.57
N SER A 221 2.78 11.51 14.76
CA SER A 221 3.02 12.81 15.39
C SER A 221 4.50 13.06 15.67
N PHE A 222 5.23 12.08 16.22
CA PHE A 222 6.67 12.24 16.44
C PHE A 222 7.46 12.38 15.14
N THR A 223 7.12 11.58 14.12
CA THR A 223 7.85 11.59 12.86
C THR A 223 7.58 12.87 12.07
N ILE A 224 6.34 13.39 12.07
CA ILE A 224 6.03 14.68 11.43
C ILE A 224 6.68 15.85 12.17
N GLN A 225 6.72 15.81 13.52
CA GLN A 225 7.41 16.82 14.31
C GLN A 225 8.91 16.86 13.98
N ALA A 226 9.56 15.71 13.80
CA ALA A 226 10.96 15.66 13.39
C ALA A 226 11.19 16.31 12.01
N VAL A 227 10.33 16.00 11.03
CA VAL A 227 10.40 16.61 9.69
C VAL A 227 10.19 18.12 9.76
N VAL A 228 9.15 18.57 10.45
CA VAL A 228 8.84 20.01 10.60
C VAL A 228 9.96 20.74 11.36
N GLY A 229 10.51 20.13 12.41
CA GLY A 229 11.64 20.68 13.17
C GLY A 229 12.87 20.92 12.30
N HIS A 230 13.22 19.96 11.43
CA HIS A 230 14.31 20.13 10.47
C HIS A 230 14.04 21.29 9.49
N VAL A 231 12.82 21.41 8.99
CA VAL A 231 12.44 22.51 8.08
C VAL A 231 12.57 23.86 8.76
N ILE A 232 12.03 24.01 9.97
CA ILE A 232 12.08 25.26 10.74
C ILE A 232 13.54 25.65 10.99
N SER A 233 14.37 24.71 11.45
CA SER A 233 15.80 24.97 11.67
C SER A 233 16.50 25.45 10.40
N SER A 234 16.23 24.82 9.26
CA SER A 234 16.85 25.20 8.00
C SER A 234 16.38 26.58 7.50
N ILE A 235 15.11 26.95 7.75
CA ILE A 235 14.60 28.30 7.47
C ILE A 235 15.26 29.35 8.38
N THR A 236 15.38 29.08 9.67
CA THR A 236 16.01 30.00 10.63
C THR A 236 17.48 30.27 10.27
N ASN A 237 18.23 29.23 9.90
CA ASN A 237 19.63 29.36 9.48
C ASN A 237 19.76 30.22 8.20
N LEU A 238 18.84 30.06 7.24
CA LEU A 238 18.82 30.90 6.03
C LEU A 238 18.50 32.36 6.36
N ALA A 239 17.55 32.61 7.26
CA ALA A 239 17.18 33.97 7.67
C ALA A 239 18.35 34.71 8.33
N GLN A 240 19.14 34.01 9.17
CA GLN A 240 20.34 34.56 9.79
C GLN A 240 21.44 34.88 8.76
N PHE A 241 21.65 34.02 7.76
CA PHE A 241 22.63 34.26 6.69
C PHE A 241 22.28 35.49 5.83
N ILE A 242 21.00 35.80 5.65
CA ILE A 242 20.56 36.97 4.86
C ILE A 242 20.74 38.28 5.66
N GLN A 243 20.73 38.22 6.99
CA GLN A 243 20.82 39.40 7.86
C GLN A 243 22.26 39.80 8.24
N GLY A 244 23.25 38.92 8.05
CA GLY A 244 24.67 39.16 8.32
C GLY A 244 25.46 39.46 7.07
#